data_AF-W7AB14-F1
#
_entry.id   AF-W7AB14-F1
#
_cell.length_a   1.000
_cell.length_b   1.000
_cell.length_c   1.000
_cell.angle_alpha   90.00
_cell.angle_beta   90.00
_cell.angle_gamma   90.00
#
_symmetry.space_group_name_H-M   'P 1'
#
loop_
_entity.id
_entity.type
_entity.pdbx_description
1 polymer ?
#
loop_
_entity_poly.entity_id
_entity_poly.type
_entity_poly.pdbx_seq_one_letter_code
_entity_poly.pdbx_strand_id
1 'polypeptide(L)'
;MVEKESHDEETRLRGSRLDGAPKHDSFFNKDGLLLRNYGWLVKNAIGIIVLIHGIRTHARLQFLRPNVEVVSDDNVILKDENNYYVYEDSWEYFHKTDFGTSVTNSNVQKNGK
;
A
#
# COMPACT_ATOMS: atom_id res chain seq x y z
N MET A 1 29.00 9.46 -19.15
CA MET A 1 28.97 8.11 -18.58
C MET A 1 27.69 8.02 -17.79
N VAL A 2 26.73 7.24 -18.27
CA VAL A 2 25.34 7.24 -17.78
C VAL A 2 25.23 6.17 -16.71
N GLU A 3 25.02 6.59 -15.46
CA GLU A 3 24.61 5.73 -14.35
C GLU A 3 23.14 5.35 -14.57
N LYS A 4 22.88 4.26 -15.31
CA LYS A 4 21.53 3.71 -15.50
C LYS A 4 21.39 2.25 -15.10
N GLU A 5 22.44 1.65 -14.55
CA GLU A 5 22.50 0.19 -14.40
C GLU A 5 22.24 -0.29 -12.95
N SER A 6 22.17 0.60 -11.96
CA SER A 6 22.01 0.22 -10.55
C SER A 6 20.57 0.16 -10.04
N HIS A 7 19.61 0.83 -10.70
CA HIS A 7 18.23 0.86 -10.22
C HIS A 7 17.47 -0.43 -10.54
N ASP A 8 17.80 -1.08 -11.67
CA ASP A 8 17.12 -2.30 -12.11
C ASP A 8 17.55 -3.54 -11.30
N GLU A 9 18.74 -3.55 -10.70
CA GLU A 9 19.18 -4.67 -9.85
C GLU A 9 18.54 -4.64 -8.45
N GLU A 10 18.36 -3.45 -7.86
CA GLU A 10 17.72 -3.30 -6.55
C GLU A 10 16.24 -3.77 -6.58
N THR A 11 15.58 -3.61 -7.73
CA THR A 11 14.20 -4.11 -7.93
C THR A 11 14.09 -5.63 -8.00
N ARG A 12 15.17 -6.35 -8.34
CA ARG A 12 15.17 -7.81 -8.50
C ARG A 12 15.44 -8.58 -7.21
N LEU A 13 15.99 -7.93 -6.18
CA LEU A 13 16.41 -8.57 -4.92
C LEU A 13 15.39 -8.44 -3.77
N ARG A 14 14.32 -7.66 -3.93
CA ARG A 14 13.17 -7.72 -3.02
C ARG A 14 12.37 -8.96 -3.39
N GLY A 15 12.46 -10.02 -2.58
CA GLY A 15 11.42 -11.05 -2.56
C GLY A 15 10.06 -10.35 -2.61
N SER A 16 9.20 -10.75 -3.55
CA SER A 16 7.96 -10.05 -3.89
C SER A 16 7.17 -9.79 -2.62
N ARG A 17 7.18 -8.54 -2.12
CA ARG A 17 6.37 -8.17 -0.95
C ARG A 17 4.93 -8.51 -1.26
N LEU A 18 4.27 -9.24 -0.37
CA LEU A 18 2.90 -9.70 -0.60
C LEU A 18 1.92 -8.54 -0.74
N ASP A 19 2.24 -7.36 -0.18
CA ASP A 19 1.46 -6.13 -0.29
C ASP A 19 1.62 -5.39 -1.62
N GLY A 20 2.25 -6.01 -2.62
CA GLY A 20 2.44 -5.43 -3.96
C GLY A 20 3.53 -4.37 -4.02
N ALA A 21 4.38 -4.30 -2.99
CA ALA A 21 5.53 -3.40 -2.91
C ALA A 21 5.19 -1.92 -3.23
N PRO A 22 4.22 -1.30 -2.52
CA PRO A 22 3.85 0.08 -2.79
C PRO A 22 5.02 1.03 -2.61
N LYS A 23 5.04 2.08 -3.41
CA LYS A 23 5.85 3.27 -3.11
C LYS A 23 5.31 3.88 -1.82
N HIS A 24 6.18 4.01 -0.81
CA HIS A 24 5.87 4.75 0.40
C HIS A 24 6.30 6.21 0.23
N ASP A 25 5.39 7.13 0.50
CA ASP A 25 5.66 8.57 0.40
C ASP A 25 4.95 9.32 1.54
N SER A 26 5.25 10.61 1.69
CA SER A 26 4.58 11.45 2.68
C SER A 26 4.65 12.93 2.31
N PHE A 27 3.63 13.69 2.70
CA PHE A 27 3.57 15.14 2.50
C PHE A 27 2.89 15.83 3.68
N PHE A 28 3.18 17.12 3.87
CA PHE A 28 2.50 17.93 4.87
C PHE A 28 1.24 18.58 4.27
N ASN A 29 0.13 18.57 5.01
CA ASN A 29 -1.04 19.37 4.64
C ASN A 29 -0.85 20.86 5.01
N LYS A 30 -1.81 21.71 4.64
CA LYS A 30 -1.80 23.15 4.95
C LYS A 30 -1.73 23.49 6.44
N ASP A 31 -2.10 22.55 7.31
CA ASP A 31 -2.11 22.69 8.76
C ASP A 31 -0.85 22.09 9.41
N GLY A 32 0.13 21.66 8.60
CA GLY A 32 1.40 21.09 9.07
C GLY A 32 1.31 19.63 9.53
N LEU A 33 0.22 18.92 9.22
CA LEU A 33 0.08 17.50 9.53
C LEU A 33 0.78 16.64 8.48
N LEU A 34 1.62 15.72 8.92
CA LEU A 34 2.27 14.73 8.05
C LEU A 34 1.26 13.66 7.64
N LEU A 35 0.97 13.57 6.35
CA LEU A 35 0.14 12.54 5.73
C LEU A 35 1.07 11.54 5.05
N ARG A 36 0.86 10.24 5.28
CA ARG A 36 1.63 9.18 4.61
C ARG A 36 0.80 8.61 3.47
N ASN A 37 1.41 8.16 2.39
CA ASN A 37 0.65 7.54 1.31
C ASN A 37 1.40 6.32 0.76
N TYR A 38 0.59 5.43 0.16
CA TYR A 38 1.02 4.20 -0.47
C TYR A 38 0.57 4.26 -1.93
N GLY A 39 1.52 4.19 -2.87
CA GLY A 39 1.23 4.25 -4.30
C GLY A 39 1.53 2.94 -4.99
N TRP A 40 0.61 2.44 -5.81
CA TRP A 40 0.85 1.32 -6.71
C TRP A 40 0.82 1.85 -8.14
N LEU A 41 1.99 1.86 -8.78
CA LEU A 41 2.11 2.29 -10.17
C LEU A 41 1.79 1.12 -11.09
N VAL A 42 0.80 1.30 -11.96
CA VAL A 42 0.47 0.34 -13.01
C VAL A 42 1.05 0.80 -14.34
N LYS A 43 1.30 -0.15 -15.25
CA LYS A 43 1.74 0.17 -16.61
C LYS A 43 0.55 0.73 -17.41
N ASN A 44 0.80 1.73 -18.26
CA ASN A 44 -0.21 2.35 -19.15
C ASN A 44 -1.41 2.98 -18.43
N ALA A 45 -1.20 3.56 -17.24
CA ALA A 45 -2.24 4.24 -16.49
C ALA A 45 -2.94 5.35 -17.31
N ILE A 46 -4.26 5.24 -17.51
CA ILE A 46 -5.09 6.25 -18.19
C ILE A 46 -5.74 7.25 -17.23
N GLY A 47 -5.61 7.04 -15.92
CA GLY A 47 -6.12 7.93 -14.88
C GLY A 47 -5.62 7.58 -13.49
N ILE A 48 -6.08 8.32 -12.48
CA ILE A 48 -5.68 8.17 -11.07
C ILE A 48 -6.91 7.85 -10.22
N ILE A 49 -6.89 6.74 -9.50
CA ILE A 49 -7.84 6.45 -8.41
C ILE A 49 -7.23 6.92 -7.09
N VAL A 50 -8.03 7.57 -6.24
CA VAL A 50 -7.64 7.95 -4.88
C VAL A 50 -8.51 7.21 -3.87
N LEU A 51 -7.88 6.36 -3.06
CA LEU A 51 -8.55 5.61 -1.98
C LEU A 51 -8.22 6.24 -0.62
N ILE A 52 -9.27 6.59 0.13
CA ILE A 52 -9.17 7.27 1.44
C ILE A 52 -9.82 6.39 2.49
N HIS A 53 -9.08 6.05 3.54
CA HIS A 53 -9.60 5.20 4.62
C HIS A 53 -10.58 5.96 5.53
N GLY A 54 -11.43 5.20 6.24
CA GLY A 54 -12.37 5.73 7.23
C GLY A 54 -11.74 6.07 8.58
N ILE A 55 -12.59 6.45 9.53
CA ILE A 55 -12.20 6.78 10.91
C ILE A 55 -11.69 5.52 11.63
N ARG A 56 -10.59 5.64 12.39
CA ARG A 56 -9.98 4.56 13.22
C ARG A 56 -9.53 3.31 12.44
N THR A 57 -9.28 3.46 11.15
CA THR A 57 -8.65 2.44 10.29
C THR A 57 -7.42 3.05 9.60
N HIS A 58 -6.63 2.23 8.92
CA HIS A 58 -5.49 2.64 8.10
C HIS A 58 -5.60 2.03 6.71
N ALA A 59 -4.99 2.70 5.73
CA ALA A 59 -5.11 2.34 4.31
C ALA A 59 -4.89 0.85 4.00
N ARG A 60 -3.85 0.24 4.55
CA ARG A 60 -3.56 -1.18 4.29
C ARG A 60 -4.62 -2.14 4.84
N LEU A 61 -5.19 -1.87 6.01
CA LEU A 61 -6.26 -2.69 6.57
C LEU A 61 -7.57 -2.58 5.79
N GLN A 62 -7.87 -1.39 5.29
CA GLN A 62 -9.13 -1.17 4.58
C GLN A 62 -9.09 -1.64 3.12
N PHE A 63 -7.95 -1.50 2.45
CA PHE A 63 -7.86 -1.76 1.01
C PHE A 63 -7.16 -3.06 0.67
N LEU A 64 -6.16 -3.51 1.45
CA LEU A 64 -5.47 -4.77 1.20
C LEU A 64 -6.14 -5.94 1.92
N ARG A 65 -5.94 -7.15 1.39
CA ARG A 65 -6.43 -8.37 2.01
C ARG A 65 -5.53 -8.74 3.20
N PRO A 66 -6.05 -9.07 4.40
CA PRO A 66 -5.22 -9.57 5.48
C PRO A 66 -4.58 -10.91 5.11
N ASN A 67 -3.30 -11.11 5.45
CA ASN A 67 -2.58 -12.36 5.22
C ASN A 67 -2.85 -13.39 6.33
N VAL A 68 -4.11 -13.76 6.47
CA VAL A 68 -4.56 -14.66 7.54
C VAL A 68 -5.35 -15.83 6.98
N GLU A 69 -5.47 -16.88 7.77
CA GLU A 69 -6.38 -17.99 7.57
C GLU A 69 -7.45 -17.96 8.66
N VAL A 70 -8.72 -17.85 8.25
CA VAL A 70 -9.84 -17.93 9.18
C VAL A 70 -10.20 -19.40 9.34
N VAL A 71 -9.95 -19.95 10.52
CA VAL A 71 -10.22 -21.37 10.85
C VAL A 71 -11.60 -21.52 11.47
N SER A 72 -12.02 -20.54 12.27
CA SER A 72 -13.35 -20.43 12.88
C SER A 72 -13.64 -18.98 13.27
N ASP A 73 -14.87 -18.70 13.73
CA ASP A 73 -15.28 -17.35 14.16
C ASP A 73 -14.34 -16.72 15.19
N ASP A 74 -13.79 -17.54 16.11
CA ASP A 74 -12.87 -17.09 17.16
C ASP A 74 -11.40 -17.45 16.93
N ASN A 75 -11.05 -17.97 15.73
CA ASN A 75 -9.69 -18.43 15.45
C ASN A 75 -9.21 -17.99 14.07
N VAL A 76 -8.18 -17.14 14.08
CA VAL A 76 -7.54 -16.61 12.90
C VAL A 76 -6.03 -16.82 13.04
N ILE A 77 -5.43 -17.48 12.05
CA ILE A 77 -4.00 -17.77 12.00
C ILE A 77 -3.33 -16.76 11.08
N LEU A 78 -2.34 -16.02 11.59
CA LEU A 78 -1.48 -15.17 10.76
C LEU A 78 -0.51 -16.06 9.97
N LYS A 79 -0.53 -15.96 8.64
CA LYS A 79 0.30 -16.83 7.77
C LYS A 79 1.77 -16.43 7.77
N ASP A 80 2.05 -15.13 7.91
CA ASP A 80 3.40 -14.58 7.92
C ASP A 80 3.44 -13.33 8.82
N GLU A 81 4.26 -13.39 9.86
CA GLU A 81 4.45 -12.31 10.84
C GLU A 81 5.16 -11.07 10.28
N ASN A 82 5.81 -11.19 9.12
CA ASN A 82 6.50 -10.09 8.46
C ASN A 82 5.66 -9.47 7.32
N ASN A 83 4.63 -10.18 6.86
CA ASN A 83 3.79 -9.78 5.73
C ASN A 83 2.30 -9.89 6.08
N TYR A 84 1.80 -8.91 6.84
CA TYR A 84 0.40 -8.87 7.31
C TYR A 84 -0.67 -8.65 6.22
N TYR A 85 -0.28 -8.15 5.05
CA TYR A 85 -1.22 -7.73 4.00
C TYR A 85 -0.82 -8.31 2.65
N VAL A 86 -1.83 -8.67 1.86
CA VAL A 86 -1.73 -9.21 0.51
C VAL A 86 -2.45 -8.26 -0.45
N TYR A 87 -1.78 -7.93 -1.55
CA TYR A 87 -2.32 -7.09 -2.62
C TYR A 87 -3.17 -7.87 -3.62
N GLU A 88 -2.81 -9.11 -3.90
CA GLU A 88 -3.59 -10.00 -4.76
C GLU A 88 -5.03 -10.17 -4.23
N ASP A 89 -5.99 -10.06 -5.15
CA ASP A 89 -7.44 -10.12 -4.89
C ASP A 89 -7.95 -9.09 -3.88
N SER A 90 -7.23 -7.98 -3.72
CA SER A 90 -7.66 -6.85 -2.91
C SER A 90 -8.41 -5.81 -3.76
N TRP A 91 -8.27 -4.53 -3.43
CA TRP A 91 -8.69 -3.42 -4.30
C TRP A 91 -8.07 -3.47 -5.72
N GLU A 92 -7.07 -4.34 -5.95
CA GLU A 92 -6.52 -4.67 -7.28
C GLU A 92 -7.59 -4.98 -8.34
N TYR A 93 -8.79 -5.44 -7.97
CA TYR A 93 -9.85 -5.65 -8.96
C TYR A 93 -10.16 -4.39 -9.80
N PHE A 94 -9.98 -3.19 -9.22
CA PHE A 94 -10.12 -1.92 -9.94
C PHE A 94 -9.02 -1.68 -11.00
N HIS A 95 -7.87 -2.35 -10.89
CA HIS A 95 -6.76 -2.25 -11.84
C HIS A 95 -6.87 -3.13 -13.07
N LYS A 96 -7.83 -4.07 -13.11
CA LYS A 96 -8.17 -4.78 -14.37
C LYS A 96 -8.79 -3.83 -15.41
N THR A 97 -9.06 -2.60 -15.01
CA THR A 97 -9.34 -1.46 -15.89
C THR A 97 -8.12 -0.53 -15.80
N ASP A 98 -7.61 0.00 -16.92
CA ASP A 98 -6.26 0.59 -17.10
C ASP A 98 -5.89 1.85 -16.24
N PHE A 99 -6.38 2.01 -15.02
CA PHE A 99 -6.14 3.16 -14.14
C PHE A 99 -4.96 2.93 -13.19
N GLY A 100 -4.09 3.93 -13.03
CA GLY A 100 -3.13 3.99 -11.94
C GLY A 100 -3.79 4.44 -10.65
N THR A 101 -3.26 4.02 -9.50
CA THR A 101 -3.93 4.29 -8.22
C THR A 101 -2.96 4.73 -7.14
N SER A 102 -3.34 5.79 -6.42
CA SER A 102 -2.63 6.30 -5.26
C SER A 102 -3.55 6.19 -4.05
N VAL A 103 -3.15 5.42 -3.04
CA VAL A 103 -3.91 5.27 -1.79
C VAL A 103 -3.29 6.18 -0.74
N THR A 104 -4.04 7.18 -0.30
CA THR A 104 -3.55 8.14 0.69
C THR A 104 -3.99 7.73 2.09
N ASN A 105 -3.04 7.70 3.03
CA ASN A 105 -3.27 7.40 4.43
C ASN A 105 -3.15 8.67 5.28
N SER A 106 -4.27 9.16 5.80
CA SER A 106 -4.28 10.19 6.82
C SER A 106 -4.06 9.56 8.20
N ASN A 107 -2.84 9.07 8.45
CA ASN A 107 -2.39 8.89 9.83
C ASN A 107 -2.06 10.27 10.37
N VAL A 108 -3.02 10.89 11.08
CA VAL A 108 -2.75 12.09 11.87
C VAL A 108 -1.76 11.70 12.96
N GLN A 109 -0.47 11.91 12.69
CA GLN A 109 0.53 11.83 13.74
C GLN A 109 0.35 13.10 14.57
N LYS A 110 -0.44 13.01 15.65
CA LYS A 110 -0.40 14.03 16.71
C LYS A 110 1.04 14.04 17.20
N ASN A 111 1.76 15.14 16.97
CA ASN A 111 2.99 15.38 17.72
C ASN A 111 2.60 15.35 19.20
N GLY A 112 3.14 14.36 19.93
CA GLY A 112 3.12 14.38 21.37
C GLY A 112 3.73 15.70 21.83
N LYS A 113 2.95 16.47 22.59
CA LYS A 113 3.50 17.22 23.70
C LYS A 113 3.36 16.34 24.92
#